data_AF-A0A2N0WNM6-F1
#
_entry.id   AF-A0A2N0WNM6-F1
#
_cell.length_a   1.000
_cell.length_b   1.000
_cell.length_c   1.000
_cell.angle_alpha   90.00
_cell.angle_beta   90.00
_cell.angle_gamma   90.00
#
_symmetry.space_group_name_H-M   'P 1'
#
loop_
_entity.id
_entity.type
_entity.pdbx_description
1 polymer ?
#
loop_
_entity_poly.entity_id
_entity_poly.type
_entity_poly.pdbx_seq_one_letter_code
_entity_poly.pdbx_strand_id
1 'polypeptide(L)'
;MSTLKLFIIAAITFVSTLFAQGYIESATELRAYQGSRDFANLEKPYQFKVPKDGQMMRFEIRGTMPLNDWKAMELSVFDGQGKYLFTYQDDLWAESGYDSDGYWTEYKRKASLEQRFPKQGTYSILLSDSASTHKSTAGHTYTIRAVPIRGDGSVLTSIKWISGIIAALSLFLLFFILDRKNEKKKSKLYNMNHRRIKQEKPNKSYKGLVILILIFYVPLTAASLIALQDDDDDIDWVSVSYRSPHIVVDRDMRQQSMSGSYFRTGGSRGGK
;
A
#
# COMPACT_ATOMS: atom_id res chain seq x y z
N MET A 1 -25.50 -14.91 18.78
CA MET A 1 -24.33 -14.01 18.94
C MET A 1 -24.80 -12.57 18.79
N SER A 2 -24.33 -11.61 19.61
CA SER A 2 -24.81 -10.22 19.48
C SER A 2 -24.04 -9.52 18.35
N THR A 3 -24.76 -8.92 17.41
CA THR A 3 -24.21 -8.09 16.31
C THR A 3 -23.26 -7.01 16.83
N LEU A 4 -23.55 -6.48 18.02
CA LEU A 4 -22.68 -5.51 18.71
C LEU A 4 -21.28 -6.06 19.01
N LYS A 5 -21.17 -7.33 19.43
CA LYS A 5 -19.86 -7.94 19.75
C LYS A 5 -19.01 -8.12 18.50
N LEU A 6 -19.63 -8.53 17.39
CA LEU A 6 -18.95 -8.67 16.10
C LEU A 6 -18.45 -7.32 15.61
N PHE A 7 -19.31 -6.30 15.66
CA PHE A 7 -18.94 -4.92 15.34
C PHE A 7 -17.72 -4.46 16.12
N ILE A 8 -17.74 -4.60 17.45
CA ILE A 8 -16.63 -4.17 18.32
C ILE A 8 -15.33 -4.88 17.94
N ILE A 9 -15.34 -6.21 17.77
CA ILE A 9 -14.12 -6.97 17.45
C ILE A 9 -13.59 -6.59 16.06
N ALA A 10 -14.45 -6.47 15.05
CA ALA A 10 -14.06 -6.07 13.70
C ALA A 10 -13.50 -4.63 13.68
N ALA A 11 -14.14 -3.69 14.38
CA ALA A 11 -13.68 -2.32 14.48
C ALA A 11 -12.33 -2.19 15.20
N ILE A 12 -12.12 -2.91 16.31
CA ILE A 12 -10.84 -2.94 17.01
C ILE A 12 -9.76 -3.55 16.09
N THR A 13 -10.08 -4.62 15.36
CA THR A 13 -9.12 -5.24 14.44
C THR A 13 -8.75 -4.28 13.31
N PHE A 14 -9.73 -3.59 12.74
CA PHE A 14 -9.51 -2.57 11.71
C PHE A 14 -8.58 -1.47 12.21
N VAL A 15 -8.88 -0.89 13.38
CA VAL A 15 -8.04 0.14 14.00
C VAL A 15 -6.62 -0.41 14.30
N SER A 16 -6.52 -1.64 14.81
CA SER A 16 -5.23 -2.28 15.09
C SER A 16 -4.41 -2.47 13.81
N THR A 17 -5.05 -2.83 12.68
CA THR A 17 -4.35 -2.94 11.38
C THR A 17 -3.81 -1.60 10.90
N LEU A 18 -4.53 -0.49 11.13
CA LEU A 18 -4.03 0.85 10.79
C LEU A 18 -2.78 1.22 11.59
N PHE A 19 -2.79 0.96 12.90
CA PHE A 19 -1.62 1.19 13.74
C PHE A 19 -0.44 0.28 13.39
N ALA A 20 -0.70 -1.01 13.18
CA ALA A 20 0.33 -1.96 12.78
C ALA A 20 0.96 -1.58 11.44
N GLN A 21 0.13 -1.27 10.42
CA GLN A 21 0.59 -0.82 9.12
C GLN A 21 1.43 0.46 9.24
N GLY A 22 0.96 1.47 9.97
CA GLY A 22 1.72 2.70 10.18
C GLY A 22 3.06 2.49 10.91
N TYR A 23 3.14 1.54 11.83
CA TYR A 23 4.39 1.16 12.49
C TYR A 23 5.37 0.48 11.54
N ILE A 24 4.89 -0.49 10.74
CA ILE A 24 5.69 -1.26 9.77
C ILE A 24 6.23 -0.33 8.66
N GLU A 25 5.38 0.55 8.15
CA GLU A 25 5.71 1.48 7.08
C GLU A 25 6.54 2.69 7.54
N SER A 26 6.76 2.86 8.84
CA SER A 26 7.54 4.01 9.30
C SER A 26 9.03 3.84 9.01
N ALA A 27 9.67 4.96 8.65
CA ALA A 27 11.10 4.98 8.36
C ALA A 27 11.91 4.70 9.63
N THR A 28 12.94 3.87 9.51
CA THR A 28 13.88 3.59 10.60
C THR A 28 14.97 4.66 10.72
N GLU A 29 15.24 5.37 9.63
CA GLU A 29 16.20 6.47 9.57
C GLU A 29 15.57 7.70 8.92
N LEU A 30 15.85 8.88 9.49
CA LEU A 30 15.51 10.16 8.87
C LEU A 30 16.64 10.56 7.92
N ARG A 31 16.33 10.64 6.63
CA ARG A 31 17.25 11.19 5.62
C ARG A 31 16.67 12.47 5.01
N ALA A 32 17.55 13.43 4.78
CA ALA A 32 17.21 14.68 4.14
C ALA A 32 16.82 14.44 2.67
N TYR A 33 15.89 15.25 2.19
CA TYR A 33 15.56 15.32 0.78
C TYR A 33 16.70 15.97 0.01
N GLN A 34 16.96 15.45 -1.20
CA GLN A 34 17.92 16.04 -2.13
C GLN A 34 17.16 16.57 -3.37
N GLY A 35 17.62 17.70 -3.91
CA GLY A 35 16.96 18.34 -5.06
C GLY A 35 17.29 17.63 -6.36
N SER A 36 16.31 17.58 -7.27
CA SER A 36 16.49 16.92 -8.57
C SER A 36 17.54 17.61 -9.46
N ARG A 37 17.82 18.90 -9.26
CA ARG A 37 18.85 19.64 -10.05
C ARG A 37 20.25 19.04 -9.95
N ASP A 38 20.54 18.35 -8.86
CA ASP A 38 21.87 17.85 -8.59
C ASP A 38 22.14 16.48 -9.27
N PHE A 39 21.11 15.83 -9.80
CA PHE A 39 21.19 14.43 -10.30
C PHE A 39 20.32 14.12 -11.53
N ALA A 40 19.18 14.80 -11.72
CA ALA A 40 18.25 14.49 -12.82
C ALA A 40 18.83 14.88 -14.18
N ASN A 41 18.76 13.96 -15.15
CA ASN A 41 19.33 14.10 -16.50
C ASN A 41 20.84 14.37 -16.51
N LEU A 42 21.53 14.04 -15.42
CA LEU A 42 22.98 14.10 -15.32
C LEU A 42 23.52 12.67 -15.23
N GLU A 43 24.76 12.45 -15.66
CA GLU A 43 25.48 11.18 -15.45
C GLU A 43 25.93 10.98 -13.98
N LYS A 44 25.34 11.74 -13.04
CA LYS A 44 25.67 11.70 -11.63
C LYS A 44 24.65 10.85 -10.87
N PRO A 45 25.04 9.68 -10.34
CA PRO A 45 24.11 8.83 -9.62
C PRO A 45 23.73 9.39 -8.25
N TYR A 46 22.46 9.24 -7.89
CA TYR A 46 22.00 9.36 -6.50
C TYR A 46 22.32 8.07 -5.76
N GLN A 47 23.22 8.13 -4.79
CA GLN A 47 23.61 6.96 -4.00
C GLN A 47 22.77 6.84 -2.73
N PHE A 48 22.40 5.60 -2.39
CA PHE A 48 21.73 5.29 -1.14
C PHE A 48 22.26 3.99 -0.55
N LYS A 49 22.26 3.93 0.79
CA LYS A 49 22.70 2.74 1.53
C LYS A 49 21.50 1.92 1.98
N VAL A 50 21.54 0.63 1.67
CA VAL A 50 20.67 -0.41 2.23
C VAL A 50 21.37 -0.97 3.48
N PRO A 51 20.82 -0.76 4.69
CA PRO A 51 21.52 -1.06 5.94
C PRO A 51 21.65 -2.54 6.28
N LYS A 52 20.76 -3.41 5.79
CA LYS A 52 20.71 -4.85 6.10
C LYS A 52 20.21 -5.65 4.90
N ASP A 53 20.53 -6.94 4.88
CA ASP A 53 19.99 -7.89 3.91
C ASP A 53 18.46 -7.99 4.09
N GLY A 54 17.74 -8.16 2.98
CA GLY A 54 16.26 -8.22 2.96
C GLY A 54 15.52 -6.94 3.35
N GLN A 55 16.22 -5.82 3.52
CA GLN A 55 15.65 -4.56 4.00
C GLN A 55 14.70 -3.93 2.98
N MET A 56 13.52 -3.52 3.46
CA MET A 56 12.59 -2.69 2.70
C MET A 56 13.07 -1.24 2.64
N MET A 57 13.06 -0.67 1.43
CA MET A 57 13.39 0.72 1.16
C MET A 57 12.18 1.44 0.58
N ARG A 58 11.94 2.68 1.03
CA ARG A 58 10.98 3.60 0.43
C ARG A 58 11.70 4.71 -0.30
N PHE A 59 11.43 4.83 -1.59
CA PHE A 59 11.74 6.00 -2.40
C PHE A 59 10.59 6.97 -2.29
N GLU A 60 10.85 8.19 -1.88
CA GLU A 60 9.86 9.25 -1.80
C GLU A 60 10.27 10.41 -2.69
N ILE A 61 9.36 10.80 -3.58
CA ILE A 61 9.53 11.93 -4.47
C ILE A 61 8.44 12.96 -4.14
N ARG A 62 8.85 14.22 -3.99
CA ARG A 62 7.94 15.33 -3.69
C ARG A 62 8.26 16.54 -4.56
N GLY A 63 7.23 17.11 -5.16
CA GLY A 63 7.35 18.34 -5.96
C GLY A 63 5.99 18.98 -6.18
N THR A 64 5.99 20.20 -6.69
CA THR A 64 4.77 20.91 -7.08
C THR A 64 4.95 21.41 -8.50
N MET A 65 4.03 21.03 -9.38
CA MET A 65 4.03 21.44 -10.78
C MET A 65 3.17 22.70 -10.98
N PRO A 66 3.52 23.56 -11.96
CA PRO A 66 2.61 24.57 -12.48
C PRO A 66 1.30 23.94 -12.94
N LEU A 67 0.24 24.74 -12.91
CA LEU A 67 -1.08 24.33 -13.35
C LEU A 67 -1.08 23.93 -14.83
N ASN A 68 -1.77 22.83 -15.16
CA ASN A 68 -1.83 22.21 -16.48
C ASN A 68 -0.46 21.77 -16.99
N ASP A 69 0.36 21.23 -16.09
CA ASP A 69 1.70 20.79 -16.40
C ASP A 69 2.07 19.51 -15.65
N TRP A 70 3.07 18.81 -16.18
CA TRP A 70 3.52 17.52 -15.68
C TRP A 70 5.03 17.34 -15.82
N LYS A 71 5.56 16.46 -14.98
CA LYS A 71 6.93 15.98 -15.04
C LYS A 71 6.94 14.49 -14.74
N ALA A 72 7.34 13.70 -15.73
CA ALA A 72 7.54 12.27 -15.59
C ALA A 72 8.99 11.99 -15.20
N MET A 73 9.21 11.06 -14.30
CA MET A 73 10.49 10.74 -13.68
C MET A 73 10.74 9.26 -13.83
N GLU A 74 11.97 8.90 -14.17
CA GLU A 74 12.40 7.51 -14.23
C GLU A 74 13.64 7.33 -13.35
N LEU A 75 13.56 6.34 -12.47
CA LEU A 75 14.59 6.00 -11.50
C LEU A 75 15.13 4.61 -11.88
N SER A 76 16.24 4.58 -12.59
CA SER A 76 16.94 3.33 -12.92
C SER A 76 17.85 2.94 -11.77
N VAL A 77 17.56 1.82 -11.13
CA VAL A 77 18.22 1.36 -9.91
C VAL A 77 19.26 0.30 -10.25
N PHE A 78 20.45 0.47 -9.68
CA PHE A 78 21.60 -0.41 -9.86
C PHE A 78 22.14 -0.87 -8.49
N ASP A 79 22.65 -2.10 -8.45
CA ASP A 79 23.35 -2.61 -7.28
C ASP A 79 24.75 -2.01 -7.09
N GLY A 80 25.43 -2.41 -6.01
CA GLY A 80 26.78 -1.93 -5.70
C GLY A 80 27.86 -2.36 -6.69
N GLN A 81 27.56 -3.27 -7.62
CA GLN A 81 28.45 -3.69 -8.70
C GLN A 81 28.12 -2.97 -10.02
N GLY A 82 27.12 -2.08 -10.02
CA GLY A 82 26.64 -1.39 -11.22
C GLY A 82 25.73 -2.25 -12.09
N LYS A 83 25.25 -3.40 -11.60
CA LYS A 83 24.26 -4.21 -12.32
C LYS A 83 22.89 -3.56 -12.19
N TYR A 84 22.24 -3.33 -13.32
CA TYR A 84 20.86 -2.87 -13.38
C TYR A 84 19.94 -3.83 -12.62
N LEU A 85 18.90 -3.33 -11.96
CA LEU A 85 17.89 -4.14 -11.27
C LEU A 85 16.50 -3.91 -11.88
N PHE A 86 16.06 -2.65 -11.89
CA PHE A 86 14.77 -2.22 -12.43
C PHE A 86 14.74 -0.71 -12.63
N THR A 87 13.72 -0.24 -13.35
CA THR A 87 13.40 1.18 -13.50
C THR A 87 12.04 1.43 -12.88
N TYR A 88 11.94 2.43 -12.02
CA TYR A 88 10.66 2.94 -11.52
C TYR A 88 10.25 4.19 -12.28
N GLN A 89 9.02 4.23 -12.78
CA GLN A 89 8.48 5.34 -13.56
C GLN A 89 7.23 5.90 -12.87
N ASP A 90 7.20 7.20 -12.66
CA ASP A 90 6.03 7.89 -12.10
C ASP A 90 6.05 9.37 -12.50
N ASP A 91 4.96 10.08 -12.24
CA ASP A 91 4.81 11.49 -12.60
C ASP A 91 4.34 12.36 -11.44
N LEU A 92 4.66 13.64 -11.57
CA LEU A 92 4.06 14.73 -10.81
C LEU A 92 3.30 15.59 -11.81
N TRP A 93 2.09 16.01 -11.47
CA TRP A 93 1.28 16.84 -12.35
C TRP A 93 0.35 17.75 -11.56
N ALA A 94 -0.13 18.79 -12.23
CA ALA A 94 -1.22 19.63 -11.76
C ALA A 94 -2.15 19.93 -12.93
N GLU A 95 -3.45 19.78 -12.73
CA GLU A 95 -4.46 19.99 -13.76
C GLU A 95 -5.59 20.85 -13.22
N SER A 96 -6.22 21.60 -14.10
CA SER A 96 -7.43 22.35 -13.80
C SER A 96 -8.40 22.28 -14.97
N GLY A 97 -9.68 22.42 -14.65
CA GLY A 97 -10.73 22.38 -15.65
C GLY A 97 -12.00 23.05 -15.15
N TYR A 98 -13.05 22.93 -15.97
CA TYR A 98 -14.38 23.39 -15.65
C TYR A 98 -15.39 22.32 -16.09
N ASP A 99 -16.28 21.93 -15.18
CA ASP A 99 -17.38 21.02 -15.47
C ASP A 99 -18.72 21.57 -14.93
N SER A 100 -19.77 20.75 -14.88
CA SER A 100 -21.09 21.16 -14.39
C SER A 100 -21.10 21.57 -12.91
N ASP A 101 -20.13 21.10 -12.13
CA ASP A 101 -19.99 21.37 -10.70
C ASP A 101 -19.09 22.60 -10.45
N GLY A 102 -18.41 23.08 -11.50
CA GLY A 102 -17.72 24.35 -11.55
C GLY A 102 -16.24 24.21 -11.91
N TYR A 103 -15.44 25.19 -11.47
CA TYR A 103 -13.99 25.15 -11.62
C TYR A 103 -13.37 24.14 -10.66
N TRP A 104 -12.51 23.28 -11.18
CA TRP A 104 -11.78 22.29 -10.37
C TRP A 104 -10.27 22.38 -10.60
N THR A 105 -9.52 21.87 -9.62
CA THR A 105 -8.06 21.76 -9.69
C THR A 105 -7.59 20.52 -8.96
N GLU A 106 -6.73 19.74 -9.61
CA GLU A 106 -6.16 18.52 -9.07
C GLU A 106 -4.62 18.56 -9.11
N TYR A 107 -3.98 17.85 -8.19
CA TYR A 107 -2.53 17.81 -8.07
C TYR A 107 -2.04 16.41 -7.69
N LYS A 108 -1.01 15.93 -8.38
CA LYS A 108 -0.16 14.84 -7.94
C LYS A 108 1.20 15.38 -7.53
N ARG A 109 1.37 15.60 -6.21
CA ARG A 109 2.59 16.22 -5.62
C ARG A 109 3.59 15.22 -5.04
N LYS A 110 3.21 13.94 -5.01
CA LYS A 110 3.97 12.87 -4.37
C LYS A 110 3.94 11.63 -5.26
N ALA A 111 5.09 11.01 -5.38
CA ALA A 111 5.27 9.68 -5.93
C ALA A 111 6.13 8.88 -4.94
N SER A 112 5.88 7.58 -4.82
CA SER A 112 6.63 6.74 -3.91
C SER A 112 6.64 5.30 -4.35
N LEU A 113 7.78 4.65 -4.12
CA LEU A 113 7.95 3.22 -4.30
C LEU A 113 8.47 2.61 -3.01
N GLU A 114 7.87 1.48 -2.60
CA GLU A 114 8.39 0.63 -1.53
C GLU A 114 8.87 -0.67 -2.16
N GLN A 115 10.12 -1.03 -1.93
CA GLN A 115 10.72 -2.19 -2.54
C GLN A 115 11.75 -2.84 -1.61
N ARG A 116 11.72 -4.17 -1.56
CA ARG A 116 12.70 -4.98 -0.84
C ARG A 116 14.00 -5.05 -1.62
N PHE A 117 15.13 -4.99 -0.91
CA PHE A 117 16.46 -5.21 -1.45
C PHE A 117 17.08 -6.43 -0.77
N PRO A 118 17.56 -7.45 -1.53
CA PRO A 118 17.99 -8.71 -0.95
C PRO A 118 19.31 -8.57 -0.17
N LYS A 119 20.19 -7.66 -0.60
CA LYS A 119 21.55 -7.51 -0.04
C LYS A 119 21.76 -6.11 0.53
N GLN A 120 22.46 -6.04 1.64
CA GLN A 120 22.99 -4.81 2.19
C GLN A 120 24.09 -4.26 1.29
N GLY A 121 24.22 -2.94 1.26
CA GLY A 121 25.25 -2.30 0.45
C GLY A 121 24.87 -0.90 -0.02
N THR A 122 25.71 -0.36 -0.88
CA THR A 122 25.46 0.92 -1.54
C THR A 122 24.88 0.65 -2.91
N TYR A 123 23.74 1.26 -3.18
CA TYR A 123 23.03 1.19 -4.45
C TYR A 123 23.04 2.58 -5.08
N SER A 124 22.83 2.62 -6.39
CA SER A 124 22.77 3.87 -7.15
C SER A 124 21.50 3.97 -7.96
N ILE A 125 21.00 5.19 -8.08
CA ILE A 125 19.88 5.55 -8.95
C ILE A 125 20.41 6.51 -10.00
N LEU A 126 20.19 6.19 -11.27
CA LEU A 126 20.25 7.17 -12.35
C LEU A 126 18.85 7.73 -12.56
N LEU A 127 18.76 9.05 -12.52
CA LEU A 127 17.51 9.78 -12.54
C LEU A 127 17.38 10.48 -13.90
N SER A 128 16.37 10.11 -14.68
CA SER A 128 15.94 10.87 -15.85
C SER A 128 14.59 11.52 -15.55
N ASP A 129 14.38 12.73 -16.07
CA ASP A 129 13.08 13.37 -16.05
C ASP A 129 12.73 13.93 -17.44
N SER A 130 11.44 13.95 -17.72
CA SER A 130 10.87 14.64 -18.87
C SER A 130 9.72 15.52 -18.38
N ALA A 131 9.54 16.68 -19.01
CA ALA A 131 8.52 17.64 -18.64
C ALA A 131 7.66 17.96 -19.85
N SER A 132 6.50 18.60 -19.63
CA SER A 132 5.75 19.16 -20.76
C SER A 132 6.61 20.16 -21.54
N THR A 133 6.22 20.40 -22.79
CA THR A 133 6.89 21.33 -23.72
C THR A 133 6.93 22.78 -23.22
N HIS A 134 6.26 23.12 -22.12
CA HIS A 134 6.31 24.44 -21.51
C HIS A 134 7.66 24.66 -20.82
N LYS A 135 8.42 25.65 -21.29
CA LYS A 135 9.76 25.99 -20.76
C LYS A 135 9.79 26.27 -19.25
N SER A 136 8.67 26.67 -18.65
CA SER A 136 8.59 26.87 -17.19
C SER A 136 8.85 25.58 -16.42
N THR A 137 8.38 24.44 -16.92
CA THR A 137 8.35 23.16 -16.18
C THR A 137 9.63 22.37 -16.28
N ALA A 138 10.42 22.61 -17.33
CA ALA A 138 11.81 22.18 -17.39
C ALA A 138 12.64 22.71 -16.18
N GLY A 139 12.37 23.94 -15.73
CA GLY A 139 13.08 24.57 -14.59
C GLY A 139 12.56 24.15 -13.21
N HIS A 140 11.39 23.51 -13.14
CA HIS A 140 10.78 23.07 -11.88
C HIS A 140 11.47 21.83 -11.33
N THR A 141 11.76 21.89 -10.03
CA THR A 141 12.51 20.85 -9.32
C THR A 141 11.58 20.06 -8.43
N TYR A 142 11.90 18.79 -8.28
CA TYR A 142 11.35 17.96 -7.21
C TYR A 142 12.47 17.56 -6.27
N THR A 143 12.09 16.88 -5.20
CA THR A 143 13.00 16.37 -4.21
C THR A 143 12.81 14.88 -4.06
N ILE A 144 13.91 14.17 -3.84
CA ILE A 144 13.95 12.72 -3.69
C ILE A 144 14.63 12.34 -2.38
N ARG A 145 14.18 11.26 -1.76
CA ARG A 145 14.93 10.53 -0.74
C ARG A 145 14.67 9.03 -0.82
N ALA A 146 15.67 8.23 -0.45
CA ALA A 146 15.53 6.80 -0.22
C ALA A 146 15.75 6.50 1.26
N VAL A 147 14.74 5.98 1.96
CA VAL A 147 14.78 5.69 3.41
C VAL A 147 14.47 4.22 3.68
N PRO A 148 15.16 3.57 4.63
CA PRO A 148 14.76 2.24 5.10
C PRO A 148 13.46 2.32 5.90
N ILE A 149 12.55 1.35 5.69
CA ILE A 149 11.29 1.19 6.44
C ILE A 149 11.25 -0.17 7.13
N ARG A 150 10.47 -0.36 8.20
CA ARG A 150 10.56 -1.60 9.01
C ARG A 150 10.08 -2.86 8.29
N GLY A 151 9.26 -2.74 7.24
CA GLY A 151 8.75 -3.90 6.53
C GLY A 151 7.72 -3.55 5.48
N ASP A 152 7.03 -4.57 4.97
CA ASP A 152 6.02 -4.45 3.92
C ASP A 152 4.60 -4.38 4.52
N GLY A 153 4.07 -3.16 4.62
CA GLY A 153 2.72 -2.92 5.13
C GLY A 153 1.61 -3.44 4.21
N SER A 154 1.91 -3.72 2.92
CA SER A 154 0.91 -4.13 1.94
C SER A 154 0.26 -5.47 2.30
N VAL A 155 0.97 -6.34 3.02
CA VAL A 155 0.50 -7.64 3.54
C VAL A 155 -0.73 -7.49 4.45
N LEU A 156 -0.87 -6.37 5.16
CA LEU A 156 -2.01 -6.10 6.05
C LEU A 156 -3.24 -5.56 5.32
N THR A 157 -3.12 -5.20 4.03
CA THR A 157 -4.18 -4.51 3.28
C THR A 157 -5.46 -5.32 3.20
N SER A 158 -5.38 -6.62 2.94
CA SER A 158 -6.57 -7.49 2.86
C SER A 158 -7.29 -7.59 4.22
N ILE A 159 -6.54 -7.77 5.31
CA ILE A 159 -7.11 -7.87 6.67
C ILE A 159 -7.80 -6.56 7.06
N LYS A 160 -7.17 -5.41 6.76
CA LYS A 160 -7.75 -4.08 6.94
C LYS A 160 -9.09 -3.95 6.22
N TRP A 161 -9.15 -4.26 4.92
CA TRP A 161 -10.41 -4.11 4.18
C TRP A 161 -11.50 -5.09 4.60
N ILE A 162 -11.16 -6.36 4.84
CA ILE A 162 -12.13 -7.37 5.29
C ILE A 162 -12.72 -6.97 6.65
N SER A 163 -11.88 -6.59 7.62
CA SER A 163 -12.35 -6.17 8.94
C SER A 163 -13.19 -4.88 8.88
N GLY A 164 -12.80 -3.92 8.03
CA GLY A 164 -13.56 -2.69 7.77
C GLY A 164 -14.95 -2.97 7.19
N ILE A 165 -15.05 -3.84 6.18
CA ILE A 165 -16.34 -4.22 5.56
C ILE A 165 -17.25 -4.92 6.59
N ILE A 166 -16.71 -5.86 7.38
CA ILE A 166 -17.49 -6.55 8.41
C ILE A 166 -17.99 -5.57 9.47
N ALA A 167 -17.16 -4.60 9.88
CA ALA A 167 -17.56 -3.56 10.81
C ALA A 167 -18.68 -2.68 10.24
N ALA A 168 -18.56 -2.24 8.98
CA ALA A 168 -19.57 -1.43 8.30
C ALA A 168 -20.92 -2.15 8.17
N LEU A 169 -20.92 -3.42 7.74
CA LEU A 169 -22.14 -4.24 7.65
C LEU A 169 -22.77 -4.47 9.02
N SER A 170 -21.97 -4.74 10.05
CA SER A 170 -22.46 -4.92 11.41
C SER A 170 -23.08 -3.64 11.97
N LEU A 171 -22.48 -2.49 11.67
CA LEU A 171 -23.00 -1.17 12.04
C LEU A 171 -24.32 -0.88 11.33
N PHE A 172 -24.41 -1.14 10.02
CA PHE A 172 -25.65 -0.99 9.25
C PHE A 172 -26.78 -1.84 9.83
N LEU A 173 -26.51 -3.11 10.14
CA LEU A 173 -27.49 -4.00 10.79
C LEU A 173 -27.92 -3.50 12.17
N LEU A 174 -27.01 -2.92 12.96
CA LEU A 174 -27.35 -2.33 14.25
C LEU A 174 -28.30 -1.15 14.08
N PHE A 175 -28.04 -0.25 13.13
CA PHE A 175 -28.96 0.85 12.81
C PHE A 175 -30.33 0.34 12.40
N PHE A 176 -30.39 -0.65 11.50
CA PHE A 176 -31.66 -1.23 11.07
C PHE A 176 -32.44 -1.91 12.22
N ILE A 177 -31.75 -2.61 13.12
CA ILE A 177 -32.37 -3.21 14.31
C ILE A 177 -32.88 -2.14 15.28
N LEU A 178 -32.13 -1.05 15.46
CA LEU A 178 -32.53 0.07 16.31
C LEU A 178 -33.75 0.78 15.75
N ASP A 179 -33.79 1.00 14.44
CA ASP A 179 -34.89 1.67 13.77
C ASP A 179 -36.18 0.84 13.85
N ARG A 180 -36.11 -0.47 13.54
CA ARG A 180 -37.23 -1.40 13.76
C ARG A 180 -37.71 -1.45 15.22
N LYS A 181 -36.79 -1.31 16.19
CA LYS A 181 -37.17 -1.23 17.61
C LYS A 181 -37.87 0.09 17.93
N ASN A 182 -37.47 1.19 17.32
CA ASN A 182 -38.10 2.50 17.48
C ASN A 182 -39.52 2.50 16.89
N GLU A 183 -39.71 1.93 15.70
CA GLU A 183 -41.05 1.74 15.10
C GLU A 183 -41.95 0.87 15.98
N LYS A 184 -41.45 -0.27 16.47
CA LYS A 184 -42.19 -1.15 17.40
C LYS A 184 -42.46 -0.48 18.75
N LYS A 185 -41.59 0.41 19.23
CA LYS A 185 -41.83 1.21 20.44
C LYS A 185 -42.91 2.26 20.19
N LYS A 186 -42.92 2.95 19.06
CA LYS A 186 -44.00 3.89 18.69
C LYS A 186 -45.35 3.18 18.61
N SER A 187 -45.41 1.98 18.03
CA SER A 187 -46.65 1.19 17.97
C SER A 187 -47.04 0.52 19.30
N LYS A 188 -46.08 0.11 20.14
CA LYS A 188 -46.36 -0.37 21.52
C LYS A 188 -46.72 0.76 22.49
N LEU A 189 -46.27 2.00 22.29
CA LEU A 189 -46.70 3.13 23.12
C LEU A 189 -48.18 3.45 22.84
N TYR A 190 -48.63 3.20 21.60
CA TYR A 190 -50.04 3.26 21.22
C TYR A 190 -50.85 2.04 21.72
N ASN A 191 -50.17 0.95 22.06
CA ASN A 191 -50.80 -0.30 22.49
C ASN A 191 -49.94 -0.99 23.55
N MET A 192 -50.05 -0.56 24.81
CA MET A 192 -50.01 -1.50 25.93
C MET A 192 -50.45 -0.90 27.26
N ASN A 193 -51.67 -1.31 27.65
CA ASN A 193 -51.91 -1.84 28.99
C ASN A 193 -51.47 -3.32 29.02
N HIS A 194 -50.78 -3.72 30.09
CA HIS A 194 -50.51 -5.10 30.55
C HIS A 194 -49.65 -6.05 29.69
N ARG A 195 -48.40 -6.32 30.16
CA ARG A 195 -47.93 -7.67 30.56
C ARG A 195 -46.47 -7.63 31.06
N ARG A 196 -46.24 -8.24 32.24
CA ARG A 196 -44.92 -8.54 32.80
C ARG A 196 -44.23 -9.64 31.98
N ILE A 197 -42.99 -9.40 31.55
CA ILE A 197 -42.15 -10.38 30.86
C ILE A 197 -41.15 -10.96 31.87
N LYS A 198 -41.18 -12.30 32.03
CA LYS A 198 -40.19 -13.07 32.80
C LYS A 198 -38.80 -12.86 32.20
N GLN A 199 -37.84 -12.50 33.04
CA GLN A 199 -36.43 -12.37 32.67
C GLN A 199 -35.78 -13.77 32.65
N GLU A 200 -35.51 -14.30 31.46
CA GLU A 200 -34.58 -15.42 31.31
C GLU A 200 -33.15 -14.93 31.54
N LYS A 201 -32.45 -15.57 32.49
CA LYS A 201 -31.03 -15.30 32.75
C LYS A 201 -30.20 -15.79 31.55
N PRO A 202 -29.43 -14.90 30.87
CA PRO A 202 -28.61 -15.32 29.75
C PRO A 202 -27.45 -16.18 30.24
N ASN A 203 -27.44 -17.45 29.84
CA ASN A 203 -26.30 -18.33 30.05
C ASN A 203 -25.13 -17.83 29.17
N LYS A 204 -24.20 -17.08 29.78
CA LYS A 204 -23.07 -16.46 29.08
C LYS A 204 -22.03 -17.54 28.74
N SER A 205 -22.18 -18.20 27.61
CA SER A 205 -21.09 -19.03 27.06
C SER A 205 -19.99 -18.14 26.47
N TYR A 206 -18.82 -18.12 27.11
CA TYR A 206 -17.65 -17.31 26.72
C TYR A 206 -16.85 -17.96 25.58
N LYS A 207 -17.01 -19.28 25.37
CA LYS A 207 -16.24 -20.05 24.37
C LYS A 207 -16.37 -19.48 22.95
N GLY A 208 -17.58 -19.10 22.54
CA GLY A 208 -17.81 -18.50 21.22
C GLY A 208 -17.19 -17.11 21.03
N LEU A 209 -17.00 -16.34 22.12
CA LEU A 209 -16.34 -15.04 22.06
C LEU A 209 -14.82 -15.20 21.91
N VAL A 210 -14.22 -16.15 22.62
CA VAL A 210 -12.78 -16.46 22.52
C VAL A 210 -12.41 -16.91 21.11
N ILE A 211 -13.19 -17.83 20.53
CA ILE A 211 -12.96 -18.31 19.15
C ILE A 211 -12.98 -17.14 18.16
N LEU A 212 -13.93 -16.22 18.32
CA LEU A 212 -14.06 -15.08 17.41
C LEU A 212 -12.90 -14.10 17.54
N ILE A 213 -12.42 -13.83 18.76
CA ILE A 213 -11.22 -13.02 18.97
C ILE A 213 -10.02 -13.68 18.27
N LEU A 214 -9.84 -15.00 18.42
CA LEU A 214 -8.74 -15.71 17.79
C LEU A 214 -8.79 -15.64 16.27
N ILE A 215 -9.96 -15.76 15.65
CA ILE A 215 -10.13 -15.68 14.18
C ILE A 215 -9.67 -14.32 13.62
N PHE A 216 -9.83 -13.23 14.37
CA PHE A 216 -9.40 -11.90 13.92
C PHE A 216 -7.94 -11.61 14.26
N TYR A 217 -7.51 -11.95 15.49
CA TYR A 217 -6.18 -11.59 15.98
C TYR A 217 -5.06 -12.52 15.52
N VAL A 218 -5.32 -13.82 15.32
CA VAL A 218 -4.30 -14.76 14.84
C VAL A 218 -3.82 -14.39 13.43
N PRO A 219 -4.70 -14.12 12.44
CA PRO A 219 -4.26 -13.67 11.12
C PRO A 219 -3.55 -12.32 11.16
N LEU A 220 -4.05 -11.38 11.97
CA LEU A 220 -3.40 -10.07 12.13
C LEU A 220 -1.97 -10.20 12.65
N THR A 221 -1.77 -10.99 13.71
CA THR A 221 -0.45 -11.21 14.31
C THR A 221 0.48 -11.94 13.34
N ALA A 222 0.01 -13.02 12.71
CA ALA A 222 0.79 -13.75 11.70
C ALA A 222 1.19 -12.85 10.52
N ALA A 223 0.25 -12.08 9.96
CA ALA A 223 0.53 -11.16 8.87
C ALA A 223 1.48 -10.02 9.29
N SER A 224 1.39 -9.54 10.52
CA SER A 224 2.32 -8.53 11.06
C SER A 224 3.74 -9.08 11.19
N LEU A 225 3.89 -10.34 11.58
CA LEU A 225 5.20 -11.01 11.64
C LEU A 225 5.79 -11.19 10.23
N ILE A 226 4.99 -11.63 9.27
CA ILE A 226 5.41 -11.76 7.86
C ILE A 226 5.81 -10.39 7.28
N ALA A 227 5.03 -9.35 7.57
CA ALA A 227 5.31 -7.99 7.11
C ALA A 227 6.65 -7.44 7.63
N LEU A 228 7.03 -7.83 8.85
CA LEU A 228 8.30 -7.44 9.49
C LEU A 228 9.46 -8.36 9.16
N GLN A 229 9.23 -9.47 8.45
CA GLN A 229 10.28 -10.39 8.11
C GLN A 229 11.15 -9.77 7.00
N ASP A 230 12.44 -9.63 7.30
CA ASP A 230 13.47 -9.39 6.30
C ASP A 230 13.69 -10.71 5.53
N ASP A 231 13.61 -10.65 4.20
CA ASP A 231 13.78 -11.79 3.30
C ASP A 231 14.92 -11.47 2.35
N ASP A 232 16.04 -12.17 2.49
CA ASP A 232 17.28 -11.95 1.74
C ASP A 232 17.35 -12.80 0.45
N ASP A 233 16.28 -13.54 0.13
CA ASP A 233 16.17 -14.31 -1.10
C ASP A 233 16.36 -13.41 -2.34
N ASP A 234 17.06 -13.96 -3.35
CA ASP A 234 17.27 -13.26 -4.62
C ASP A 234 15.92 -12.91 -5.27
N ILE A 235 15.77 -11.65 -5.67
CA ILE A 235 14.52 -11.13 -6.23
C ILE A 235 14.51 -11.29 -7.75
N ASP A 236 13.49 -11.99 -8.26
CA ASP A 236 13.14 -11.94 -9.67
C ASP A 236 12.42 -10.62 -9.99
N TRP A 237 13.20 -9.63 -10.45
CA TRP A 237 12.69 -8.32 -10.83
C TRP A 237 11.64 -8.37 -11.94
N VAL A 238 11.66 -9.40 -12.79
CA VAL A 238 10.66 -9.57 -13.85
C VAL A 238 9.30 -9.91 -13.26
N SER A 239 9.26 -10.85 -12.31
CA SER A 239 8.08 -11.12 -11.47
C SER A 239 7.56 -9.86 -10.77
N VAL A 240 8.46 -9.06 -10.18
CA VAL A 240 8.10 -7.79 -9.51
C VAL A 240 7.43 -6.82 -10.49
N SER A 241 7.99 -6.67 -11.70
CA SER A 241 7.43 -5.78 -12.74
C SER A 241 6.02 -6.16 -13.19
N TYR A 242 5.65 -7.44 -13.16
CA TYR A 242 4.29 -7.86 -13.49
C TYR A 242 3.26 -7.50 -12.41
N ARG A 243 3.69 -7.34 -11.17
CA ARG A 243 2.82 -6.98 -10.03
C ARG A 243 2.78 -5.49 -9.77
N SER A 244 3.77 -4.74 -10.23
CA SER A 244 3.89 -3.31 -10.02
C SER A 244 3.78 -2.53 -11.34
N PRO A 245 2.71 -1.75 -11.56
CA PRO A 245 2.49 -1.04 -12.81
C PRO A 245 3.54 0.04 -13.11
N HIS A 246 4.35 0.41 -12.13
CA HIS A 246 5.32 1.51 -12.22
C HIS A 246 6.76 0.99 -12.21
N ILE A 247 6.97 -0.34 -12.11
CA ILE A 247 8.28 -0.96 -12.22
C ILE A 247 8.40 -1.62 -13.58
N VAL A 248 9.44 -1.26 -14.30
CA VAL A 248 9.79 -1.82 -15.59
C VAL A 248 11.17 -2.46 -15.49
N VAL A 249 11.35 -3.58 -16.18
CA VAL A 249 12.65 -4.25 -16.34
C VAL A 249 12.99 -4.33 -17.81
N ASP A 250 14.27 -4.11 -18.14
CA ASP A 250 14.80 -4.18 -19.50
C ASP A 250 14.57 -5.54 -20.17
N ARG A 251 14.54 -5.50 -21.51
CA ARG A 251 14.27 -6.67 -22.35
C ARG A 251 15.29 -7.79 -22.12
N ASP A 252 16.56 -7.45 -21.95
CA ASP A 252 17.64 -8.43 -21.77
C ASP A 252 17.50 -9.19 -20.44
N MET A 253 17.07 -8.51 -19.38
CA MET A 253 16.74 -9.15 -18.11
C MET A 253 15.51 -10.06 -18.22
N ARG A 254 14.49 -9.66 -18.99
CA ARG A 254 13.34 -10.55 -19.28
C ARG A 254 13.78 -11.79 -20.04
N GLN A 255 14.70 -11.66 -20.99
CA GLN A 255 15.22 -12.81 -21.74
C GLN A 255 16.08 -13.72 -20.87
N GLN A 256 16.93 -13.17 -20.00
CA GLN A 256 17.74 -13.94 -19.06
C GLN A 256 16.86 -14.69 -18.06
N SER A 257 15.83 -14.07 -17.49
CA SER A 257 14.90 -14.74 -16.56
C SER A 257 14.07 -15.83 -17.25
N MET A 258 13.66 -15.61 -18.51
CA MET A 258 12.97 -16.62 -19.34
C MET A 258 13.88 -17.74 -19.86
N SER A 259 15.21 -17.54 -19.87
CA SER A 259 16.20 -18.55 -20.28
C SER A 259 16.80 -19.34 -19.10
N GLY A 260 16.53 -18.91 -17.86
CA GLY A 260 16.97 -19.59 -16.65
C GLY A 260 16.31 -20.96 -16.48
N SER A 261 17.04 -21.89 -15.87
CA SER A 261 16.74 -23.33 -15.70
C SER A 261 15.36 -23.73 -15.13
N TYR A 262 14.52 -22.78 -14.75
CA TYR A 262 13.14 -22.99 -14.28
C TYR A 262 12.05 -22.67 -15.31
N PHE A 263 12.37 -22.06 -16.46
CA PHE A 263 11.43 -21.88 -17.56
C PHE A 263 11.35 -23.17 -18.41
N ARG A 264 10.62 -24.17 -17.91
CA ARG A 264 10.09 -25.23 -18.78
C ARG A 264 8.99 -24.62 -19.64
N THR A 265 9.37 -24.15 -20.83
CA THR A 265 8.42 -23.84 -21.90
C THR A 265 7.59 -25.10 -22.16
N GLY A 266 6.29 -25.01 -21.89
CA GLY A 266 5.33 -26.03 -22.31
C GLY A 266 5.46 -26.20 -23.82
N GLY A 267 5.89 -27.38 -24.24
CA GLY A 267 6.16 -27.69 -25.63
C GLY A 267 4.95 -27.36 -26.51
N SER A 268 5.13 -26.39 -27.41
CA SER A 268 4.26 -26.22 -28.57
C SER A 268 4.31 -27.52 -29.37
N ARG A 269 3.18 -28.24 -29.41
CA ARG A 269 2.96 -29.34 -30.35
C ARG A 269 2.80 -28.73 -31.74
N GLY A 270 3.93 -28.55 -32.42
CA GLY A 270 3.98 -28.27 -33.85
C GLY A 270 3.51 -29.47 -34.67
N GLY A 271 2.57 -29.17 -35.57
CA GLY A 271 2.26 -29.78 -36.87
C GLY A 271 2.73 -31.19 -37.21
N LYS A 272 1.77 -32.03 -37.58
CA LYS A 272 1.77 -32.67 -38.91
C LYS A 272 0.53 -32.21 -39.66
#